data_AF-A0AA50HUY2-F1
#
_entry.id   AF-A0AA50HUY2-F1
#
_cell.length_a   1.000
_cell.length_b   1.000
_cell.length_c   1.000
_cell.angle_alpha   90.00
_cell.angle_beta   90.00
_cell.angle_gamma   90.00
#
_symmetry.space_group_name_H-M   'P 1'
#
loop_
_entity.id
_entity.type
_entity.pdbx_description
1 polymer ?
#
loop_
_entity_poly.entity_id
_entity_poly.type
_entity_poly.pdbx_seq_one_letter_code
_entity_poly.pdbx_strand_id
1 'polypeptide(L)'
;MVLAGASFFFHIALWIGLSSNAKSYSLSKSAAIAGLCGVGTLMATTLIMQDNDWEPFFLSWLSLFYPGKALIYLVRSTFLPITAVGYLGPNELDQLRWYGWDLFRSAPLGMGFMVANFAVGTYWIAQVLRRRFRRPLSTAWSKVQSVGVTLSLVAIANGFLLQSYVKGDYLDSLLLNLASWQLTLCCFFLGLTLALCPQINYLRDWSRYRHEAPGSTAPGAGKI
;
A
#
# COMPACT_ATOMS: atom_id res chain seq x y z
N MET A 1 5.89 13.91 9.67
CA MET A 1 4.68 13.28 9.10
C MET A 1 4.40 13.74 7.67
N VAL A 2 4.10 15.02 7.43
CA VAL A 2 3.74 15.52 6.08
C VAL A 2 4.82 15.25 5.02
N LEU A 3 6.10 15.52 5.33
CA LEU A 3 7.21 15.23 4.42
C LEU A 3 7.35 13.72 4.10
N ALA A 4 7.14 12.86 5.10
CA ALA A 4 7.19 11.41 4.91
C ALA A 4 6.03 10.91 4.03
N GLY A 5 4.82 11.43 4.26
CA GLY A 5 3.66 11.16 3.41
C GLY A 5 3.85 11.68 1.99
N ALA A 6 4.32 12.91 1.82
CA ALA A 6 4.59 13.50 0.51
C ALA A 6 5.64 12.69 -0.27
N SER A 7 6.73 12.27 0.39
CA SER A 7 7.72 11.37 -0.19
C SER A 7 7.09 10.05 -0.63
N PHE A 8 6.27 9.42 0.22
CA PHE A 8 5.60 8.17 -0.11
C PHE A 8 4.70 8.29 -1.35
N PHE A 9 3.82 9.30 -1.40
CA PHE A 9 2.95 9.53 -2.56
C PHE A 9 3.73 9.90 -3.83
N PHE A 10 4.82 10.65 -3.70
CA PHE A 10 5.72 10.95 -4.82
C PHE A 10 6.33 9.66 -5.40
N HIS A 11 6.78 8.73 -4.56
CA HIS A 11 7.32 7.45 -5.02
C HIS A 11 6.25 6.58 -5.71
N ILE A 12 5.00 6.60 -5.22
CA ILE A 12 3.86 5.95 -5.90
C ILE A 12 3.63 6.56 -7.28
N ALA A 13 3.61 7.89 -7.38
CA ALA A 13 3.42 8.60 -8.64
C ALA A 13 4.50 8.22 -9.67
N LEU A 14 5.75 8.14 -9.22
CA LEU A 14 6.88 7.78 -10.05
C LEU A 14 6.75 6.33 -10.55
N TRP A 15 6.35 5.41 -9.67
CA TRP A 15 6.13 4.02 -10.04
C TRP A 15 5.03 3.87 -11.10
N ILE A 16 3.89 4.54 -10.92
CA ILE A 16 2.77 4.54 -11.87
C ILE A 16 3.20 5.15 -13.21
N GLY A 17 3.90 6.29 -13.20
CA GLY A 17 4.35 6.96 -14.43
C GLY A 17 5.34 6.13 -15.25
N LEU A 18 6.21 5.36 -14.60
CA LEU A 18 7.08 4.41 -15.28
C LEU A 18 6.32 3.16 -15.74
N SER A 19 5.17 2.84 -15.13
CA SER A 19 4.35 1.64 -15.40
C SER A 19 3.71 1.60 -16.77
N SER A 20 3.33 2.76 -17.25
CA SER A 20 2.86 3.01 -18.59
C SER A 20 3.99 3.03 -19.61
N ASN A 21 3.86 2.24 -20.68
CA ASN A 21 4.73 2.31 -21.84
C ASN A 21 4.93 3.77 -22.28
N ALA A 22 6.20 4.17 -22.43
CA ALA A 22 6.70 5.55 -22.59
C ALA A 22 6.16 6.35 -23.80
N LYS A 23 5.17 5.84 -24.54
CA LYS A 23 4.57 6.51 -25.70
C LYS A 23 3.19 7.15 -25.45
N SER A 24 2.51 6.89 -24.31
CA SER A 24 1.10 7.33 -24.13
C SER A 24 0.76 8.10 -22.85
N TYR A 25 1.58 7.98 -21.78
CA TYR A 25 1.28 8.62 -20.50
C TYR A 25 2.30 9.70 -20.17
N SER A 26 1.84 10.96 -20.23
CA SER A 26 2.59 12.12 -19.73
C SER A 26 2.73 12.06 -18.21
N LEU A 27 3.83 12.60 -17.68
CA LEU A 27 4.10 12.79 -16.24
C LEU A 27 2.91 13.45 -15.51
N SER A 28 2.14 14.29 -16.19
CA SER A 28 0.93 14.93 -15.66
C SER A 28 -0.21 13.94 -15.39
N LYS A 29 -0.36 12.89 -16.21
CA LYS A 29 -1.39 11.86 -16.03
C LYS A 29 -1.06 10.90 -14.89
N SER A 30 0.22 10.55 -14.71
CA SER A 30 0.66 9.75 -13.56
C SER A 30 0.59 10.51 -12.24
N ALA A 31 0.90 11.81 -12.27
CA ALA A 31 0.68 12.70 -11.12
C ALA A 31 -0.81 12.80 -10.78
N ALA A 32 -1.70 12.85 -11.79
CA ALA A 32 -3.15 12.85 -11.57
C ALA A 32 -3.66 11.55 -10.93
N ILE A 33 -3.16 10.38 -11.36
CA ILE A 33 -3.54 9.10 -10.74
C ILE A 33 -3.05 9.01 -9.30
N ALA A 34 -1.80 9.41 -9.03
CA ALA A 34 -1.29 9.43 -7.65
C ALA A 34 -2.00 10.46 -6.78
N GLY A 35 -2.37 11.62 -7.35
CA GLY A 35 -3.23 12.61 -6.72
C GLY A 35 -4.61 12.04 -6.40
N LEU A 36 -5.22 11.28 -7.33
CA LEU A 36 -6.48 10.58 -7.12
C LEU A 36 -6.36 9.50 -6.04
N CYS A 37 -5.26 8.73 -6.00
CA CYS A 37 -5.00 7.76 -4.94
C CYS A 37 -4.80 8.45 -3.59
N GLY A 38 -4.09 9.59 -3.55
CA GLY A 38 -3.91 10.40 -2.35
C GLY A 38 -5.25 10.94 -1.85
N VAL A 39 -6.01 11.61 -2.71
CA VAL A 39 -7.37 12.11 -2.40
C VAL A 39 -8.32 10.98 -2.04
N GLY A 40 -8.24 9.83 -2.71
CA GLY A 40 -9.02 8.64 -2.38
C GLY A 40 -8.68 8.07 -1.02
N THR A 41 -7.39 8.09 -0.63
CA THR A 41 -6.97 7.71 0.73
C THR A 41 -7.50 8.72 1.74
N LEU A 42 -7.43 10.03 1.46
CA LEU A 42 -7.98 11.07 2.33
C LEU A 42 -9.51 10.93 2.48
N MET A 43 -10.25 10.75 1.38
CA MET A 43 -11.70 10.54 1.35
C MET A 43 -12.12 9.25 2.06
N ALA A 44 -11.43 8.13 1.81
CA ALA A 44 -11.67 6.88 2.52
C ALA A 44 -11.45 7.08 4.02
N THR A 45 -10.38 7.78 4.43
CA THR A 45 -10.17 8.06 5.85
C THR A 45 -11.18 9.02 6.44
N THR A 46 -11.72 10.00 5.70
CA THR A 46 -12.79 10.86 6.24
C THR A 46 -14.11 10.11 6.35
N LEU A 47 -14.42 9.20 5.42
CA LEU A 47 -15.62 8.36 5.48
C LEU A 47 -15.54 7.36 6.65
N ILE A 48 -14.38 6.73 6.85
CA ILE A 48 -14.09 5.82 7.98
C ILE A 48 -14.17 6.54 9.34
N MET A 49 -13.94 7.86 9.37
CA MET A 49 -13.94 8.65 10.63
C MET A 49 -15.27 9.38 10.87
N GLN A 50 -16.22 9.29 9.95
CA GLN A 50 -17.51 9.97 10.05
C GLN A 50 -18.57 9.08 10.71
N ASP A 51 -18.46 7.75 10.57
CA ASP A 51 -19.23 6.79 11.37
C ASP A 51 -18.50 6.52 12.70
N ASN A 52 -19.08 7.02 13.78
CA ASN A 52 -18.57 6.88 15.15
C ASN A 52 -18.84 5.48 15.74
N ASP A 53 -19.34 4.55 14.90
CA ASP A 53 -19.74 3.20 15.26
C ASP A 53 -19.24 2.20 14.19
N TRP A 54 -18.56 1.15 14.67
CA TRP A 54 -18.10 -0.02 13.93
C TRP A 54 -17.18 0.21 12.72
N GLU A 55 -15.89 0.26 13.00
CA GLU A 55 -14.88 -0.04 11.99
C GLU A 55 -14.07 -1.27 12.41
N PRO A 56 -13.82 -2.23 11.51
CA PRO A 56 -12.85 -3.26 11.78
C PRO A 56 -11.47 -2.61 11.95
N PHE A 57 -10.80 -2.92 13.06
CA PHE A 57 -9.50 -2.37 13.48
C PHE A 57 -8.40 -2.49 12.42
N PHE A 58 -8.52 -3.43 11.48
CA PHE A 58 -7.64 -3.48 10.32
C PHE A 58 -7.81 -2.26 9.39
N LEU A 59 -9.04 -1.78 9.13
CA LEU A 59 -9.25 -0.56 8.35
C LEU A 59 -8.75 0.68 9.11
N SER A 60 -8.74 0.64 10.45
CA SER A 60 -8.08 1.67 11.26
C SER A 60 -6.57 1.75 10.99
N TRP A 61 -5.89 0.69 10.54
CA TRP A 61 -4.49 0.78 10.08
C TRP A 61 -4.35 1.65 8.83
N LEU A 62 -5.31 1.63 7.90
CA LEU A 62 -5.30 2.52 6.73
C LEU A 62 -5.43 3.99 7.15
N SER A 63 -6.16 4.28 8.22
CA SER A 63 -6.26 5.62 8.80
C SER A 63 -4.91 6.18 9.27
N LEU A 64 -3.91 5.33 9.57
CA LEU A 64 -2.57 5.77 9.95
C LEU A 64 -1.78 6.40 8.78
N PHE A 65 -2.23 6.19 7.54
CA PHE A 65 -1.68 6.90 6.38
C PHE A 65 -2.26 8.31 6.22
N TYR A 66 -3.20 8.74 7.07
CA TYR A 66 -3.69 10.11 7.10
C TYR A 66 -2.74 11.01 7.92
N PRO A 67 -1.99 11.93 7.29
CA PRO A 67 -1.02 12.75 8.01
C PRO A 67 -1.66 13.72 9.00
N GLY A 68 -2.95 14.03 8.85
CA GLY A 68 -3.65 14.92 9.77
C GLY A 68 -3.92 14.31 11.15
N LYS A 69 -3.82 12.98 11.35
CA LYS A 69 -3.88 12.38 12.69
C LYS A 69 -2.76 12.91 13.61
N ALA A 70 -1.66 13.41 13.04
CA ALA A 70 -0.60 14.07 13.80
C ALA A 70 -1.07 15.34 14.52
N LEU A 71 -2.12 16.01 14.03
CA LEU A 71 -2.72 17.18 14.69
C LEU A 71 -3.33 16.82 16.05
N ILE A 72 -3.85 15.60 16.24
CA ILE A 72 -4.38 15.15 17.54
C ILE A 72 -3.30 15.23 18.62
N TYR A 73 -2.11 14.72 18.32
CA TYR A 73 -0.98 14.77 19.23
C TYR A 73 -0.48 16.20 19.47
N LEU A 74 -0.54 17.05 18.44
CA LEU A 74 -0.15 18.46 18.57
C LEU A 74 -1.14 19.23 19.46
N VAL A 75 -2.45 19.02 19.27
CA VAL A 75 -3.48 19.61 20.14
C VAL A 75 -3.31 19.15 21.57
N ARG A 76 -3.05 17.85 21.80
CA ARG A 76 -2.75 17.31 23.14
C ARG A 76 -1.51 17.95 23.80
N SER A 77 -0.55 18.42 23.01
CA SER A 77 0.65 19.13 23.51
C SER A 77 0.46 20.64 23.71
N THR A 78 -0.69 21.20 23.32
CA THR A 78 -1.01 22.63 23.42
C THR A 78 -2.21 22.87 24.33
N PHE A 79 -2.53 24.12 24.63
CA PHE A 79 -3.69 24.49 25.47
C PHE A 79 -5.04 24.41 24.71
N LEU A 80 -5.06 23.86 23.50
CA LEU A 80 -6.26 23.77 22.68
C LEU A 80 -7.18 22.63 23.16
N PRO A 81 -8.51 22.83 23.19
CA PRO A 81 -9.43 21.78 23.59
C PRO A 81 -9.45 20.65 22.55
N ILE A 82 -9.48 19.39 23.01
CA ILE A 82 -9.48 18.19 22.16
C ILE A 82 -10.69 18.15 21.20
N THR A 83 -11.77 18.86 21.54
CA THR A 83 -12.97 19.01 20.72
C THR A 83 -12.69 19.72 19.39
N ALA A 84 -11.67 20.57 19.33
CA ALA A 84 -11.24 21.24 18.10
C ALA A 84 -10.74 20.26 17.02
N VAL A 85 -10.35 19.04 17.42
CA VAL A 85 -9.94 17.94 16.52
C VAL A 85 -10.87 16.74 16.63
N GLY A 86 -12.10 16.93 17.12
CA GLY A 86 -13.08 15.84 17.26
C GLY A 86 -13.35 15.10 15.95
N TYR A 87 -13.32 15.82 14.81
CA TYR A 87 -13.46 15.26 13.46
C TYR A 87 -12.31 14.32 13.05
N LEU A 88 -11.22 14.29 13.80
CA LEU A 88 -10.09 13.39 13.57
C LEU A 88 -10.19 12.09 14.38
N GLY A 89 -11.25 11.86 15.15
CA GLY A 89 -11.40 10.64 15.97
C GLY A 89 -10.26 10.44 16.99
N PRO A 90 -10.05 11.39 17.94
CA PRO A 90 -8.97 11.28 18.93
C PRO A 90 -9.14 10.09 19.89
N ASN A 91 -10.40 9.74 20.22
CA ASN A 91 -10.71 8.64 21.14
C ASN A 91 -10.38 7.26 20.52
N GLU A 92 -10.61 7.10 19.22
CA GLU A 92 -10.26 5.88 18.48
C GLU A 92 -8.76 5.67 18.42
N LEU A 93 -7.99 6.75 18.29
CA LEU A 93 -6.53 6.70 18.24
C LEU A 93 -5.94 6.19 19.56
N ASP A 94 -6.49 6.62 20.70
CA ASP A 94 -6.07 6.17 22.03
C ASP A 94 -6.48 4.72 22.32
N GLN A 95 -7.56 4.24 21.71
CA GLN A 95 -8.04 2.86 21.85
C GLN A 95 -7.29 1.88 20.93
N LEU A 96 -6.57 2.40 19.94
CA LEU A 96 -5.82 1.60 18.98
C LEU A 96 -4.63 0.91 19.67
N ARG A 97 -4.57 -0.41 19.58
CA ARG A 97 -3.51 -1.25 20.17
C ARG A 97 -2.77 -2.03 19.10
N TRP A 98 -1.46 -2.09 19.19
CA TRP A 98 -0.65 -2.92 18.29
C TRP A 98 -0.06 -4.09 19.09
N TYR A 99 -0.47 -5.32 18.77
CA TYR A 99 -0.20 -6.53 19.55
C TYR A 99 -0.60 -6.40 21.04
N GLY A 100 -1.67 -5.66 21.31
CA GLY A 100 -2.14 -5.37 22.66
C GLY A 100 -1.36 -4.26 23.39
N TRP A 101 -0.34 -3.67 22.76
CA TRP A 101 0.42 -2.55 23.34
C TRP A 101 -0.22 -1.20 22.98
N ASP A 102 -0.36 -0.33 23.98
CA ASP A 102 -0.93 1.03 23.87
C ASP A 102 0.09 2.04 23.28
N LEU A 103 0.64 1.75 22.10
CA LEU A 103 1.67 2.57 21.44
C LEU A 103 1.20 3.99 21.12
N PHE A 104 -0.08 4.14 20.77
CA PHE A 104 -0.67 5.39 20.31
C PHE A 104 -1.09 6.34 21.44
N ARG A 105 -1.02 5.90 22.70
CA ARG A 105 -1.26 6.77 23.86
C ARG A 105 -0.17 7.83 24.02
N SER A 106 1.07 7.48 23.68
CA SER A 106 2.20 8.40 23.73
C SER A 106 2.45 9.05 22.38
N ALA A 107 2.53 10.38 22.36
CA ALA A 107 2.79 11.15 21.14
C ALA A 107 4.06 10.74 20.39
N PRO A 108 5.24 10.59 21.03
CA PRO A 108 6.46 10.24 20.30
C PRO A 108 6.42 8.82 19.72
N LEU A 109 5.86 7.83 20.43
CA LEU A 109 5.77 6.46 19.90
C LEU A 109 4.72 6.37 18.79
N GLY A 110 3.55 6.99 18.97
CA GLY A 110 2.50 7.02 17.96
C GLY A 110 2.96 7.70 16.66
N MET A 111 3.56 8.89 16.75
CA MET A 111 4.13 9.57 15.59
C MET A 111 5.29 8.79 14.97
N GLY A 112 6.16 8.22 15.79
CA GLY A 112 7.29 7.39 15.34
C GLY A 112 6.82 6.18 14.55
N PHE A 113 5.80 5.48 15.05
CA PHE A 113 5.19 4.32 14.39
C PHE A 113 4.58 4.71 13.04
N MET A 114 3.84 5.82 12.98
CA MET A 114 3.26 6.30 11.72
C MET A 114 4.36 6.67 10.70
N VAL A 115 5.45 7.33 11.13
CA VAL A 115 6.60 7.64 10.25
C VAL A 115 7.30 6.38 9.78
N ALA A 116 7.48 5.39 10.66
CA ALA A 116 8.05 4.10 10.30
C ALA A 116 7.19 3.37 9.25
N ASN A 117 5.86 3.42 9.37
CA ASN A 117 4.93 2.84 8.40
C ASN A 117 5.13 3.46 7.00
N PHE A 118 5.22 4.80 6.92
CA PHE A 118 5.56 5.49 5.67
C PHE A 118 6.95 5.14 5.14
N ALA A 119 7.94 4.99 6.01
CA ALA A 119 9.30 4.67 5.62
C ALA A 119 9.40 3.26 5.03
N VAL A 120 8.75 2.27 5.64
CA VAL A 120 8.67 0.88 5.15
C VAL A 120 7.98 0.85 3.78
N GLY A 121 6.84 1.52 3.64
CA GLY A 121 6.14 1.62 2.36
C GLY A 121 7.01 2.27 1.27
N THR A 122 7.66 3.39 1.60
CA THR A 122 8.55 4.12 0.67
C THR A 122 9.75 3.26 0.26
N TYR A 123 10.35 2.52 1.21
CA TYR A 123 11.47 1.61 0.95
C TYR A 123 11.09 0.55 -0.08
N TRP A 124 9.94 -0.10 0.09
CA TRP A 124 9.45 -1.13 -0.82
C TRP A 124 9.17 -0.59 -2.22
N ILE A 125 8.55 0.59 -2.33
CA ILE A 125 8.32 1.24 -3.63
C ILE A 125 9.65 1.63 -4.30
N ALA A 126 10.61 2.17 -3.53
CA ALA A 126 11.92 2.54 -4.04
C ALA A 126 12.69 1.33 -4.60
N GLN A 127 12.55 0.15 -3.99
CA GLN A 127 13.15 -1.09 -4.49
C GLN A 127 12.60 -1.48 -5.88
N VAL A 128 11.29 -1.38 -6.08
CA VAL A 128 10.64 -1.62 -7.39
C VAL A 128 11.15 -0.64 -8.43
N LEU A 129 11.22 0.63 -8.05
CA LEU A 129 11.66 1.72 -8.92
C LEU A 129 13.09 1.47 -9.42
N ARG A 130 14.03 1.19 -8.51
CA ARG A 130 15.43 0.90 -8.83
C ARG A 130 15.58 -0.29 -9.77
N ARG A 131 14.78 -1.34 -9.57
CA ARG A 131 14.83 -2.54 -10.41
C ARG A 131 14.32 -2.25 -11.82
N ARG A 132 13.22 -1.51 -11.93
CA ARG A 132 12.62 -1.16 -13.21
C ARG A 132 13.51 -0.24 -14.05
N PHE A 133 14.17 0.74 -13.44
CA PHE A 133 15.13 1.60 -14.13
C PHE A 133 16.30 0.81 -14.73
N ARG A 134 16.74 -0.26 -14.06
CA ARG A 134 17.85 -1.11 -14.56
C ARG A 134 17.41 -2.13 -15.61
N ARG A 135 16.17 -2.64 -15.53
CA ARG A 135 15.65 -3.67 -16.45
C ARG A 135 14.19 -3.37 -16.81
N PRO A 136 13.93 -2.57 -17.86
CA PRO A 136 12.58 -2.10 -18.19
C PRO A 136 11.61 -3.19 -18.64
N LEU A 137 12.13 -4.33 -19.12
CA LEU A 137 11.36 -5.50 -19.57
C LEU A 137 11.20 -6.60 -18.50
N SER A 138 11.78 -6.41 -17.31
CA SER A 138 11.72 -7.40 -16.21
C SER A 138 10.50 -7.16 -15.32
N THR A 139 10.06 -8.20 -14.60
CA THR A 139 8.94 -8.11 -13.65
C THR A 139 9.16 -6.99 -12.63
N ALA A 140 8.08 -6.34 -12.19
CA ALA A 140 8.18 -5.25 -11.21
C ALA A 140 8.80 -5.73 -9.88
N TRP A 141 8.46 -6.95 -9.46
CA TRP A 141 8.93 -7.57 -8.21
C TRP A 141 9.73 -8.84 -8.46
N SER A 142 10.80 -9.05 -7.69
CA SER A 142 11.46 -10.37 -7.63
C SER A 142 10.74 -11.26 -6.65
N LYS A 143 10.88 -12.58 -6.79
CA LYS A 143 10.24 -13.57 -5.89
C LYS A 143 10.58 -13.32 -4.41
N VAL A 144 11.82 -12.93 -4.13
CA VAL A 144 12.28 -12.63 -2.76
C VAL A 144 11.69 -11.31 -2.26
N GLN A 145 11.68 -10.28 -3.11
CA GLN A 145 11.12 -8.98 -2.72
C GLN A 145 9.60 -9.05 -2.50
N SER A 146 8.85 -9.80 -3.32
CA SER A 146 7.41 -9.97 -3.12
C SER A 146 7.11 -10.66 -1.79
N VAL A 147 7.88 -11.70 -1.41
CA VAL A 147 7.74 -12.35 -0.12
C VAL A 147 8.08 -11.39 1.03
N GLY A 148 9.13 -10.58 0.88
CA GLY A 148 9.52 -9.58 1.89
C GLY A 148 8.43 -8.53 2.15
N VAL A 149 7.77 -8.02 1.10
CA VAL A 149 6.65 -7.08 1.27
C VAL A 149 5.49 -7.77 1.96
N THR A 150 5.11 -8.95 1.49
CA THR A 150 4.00 -9.71 2.09
C THR A 150 4.25 -9.96 3.58
N LEU A 151 5.47 -10.36 3.94
CA LEU A 151 5.84 -10.57 5.34
C LEU A 151 5.75 -9.28 6.15
N SER A 152 6.24 -8.16 5.61
CA SER A 152 6.16 -6.86 6.30
C SER A 152 4.73 -6.37 6.47
N LEU A 153 3.89 -6.56 5.46
CA LEU A 153 2.47 -6.20 5.49
C LEU A 153 1.73 -7.05 6.52
N VAL A 154 1.94 -8.37 6.49
CA VAL A 154 1.34 -9.31 7.44
C VAL A 154 1.81 -8.99 8.86
N ALA A 155 3.09 -8.74 9.09
CA ALA A 155 3.61 -8.41 10.42
C ALA A 155 3.01 -7.12 10.99
N ILE A 156 2.89 -6.07 10.18
CA ILE A 156 2.32 -4.79 10.63
C ILE A 156 0.81 -4.94 10.88
N ALA A 157 0.10 -5.50 9.92
CA ALA A 157 -1.36 -5.60 9.94
C ALA A 157 -1.90 -6.59 10.98
N ASN A 158 -1.21 -7.72 11.20
CA ASN A 158 -1.62 -8.71 12.19
C ASN A 158 -1.56 -8.13 13.62
N GLY A 159 -0.69 -7.15 13.86
CA GLY A 159 -0.69 -6.41 15.13
C GLY A 159 -1.99 -5.65 15.43
N PHE A 160 -2.81 -5.34 14.42
CA PHE A 160 -4.12 -4.70 14.60
C PHE A 160 -5.28 -5.70 14.66
N LEU A 161 -5.03 -6.99 14.39
CA LEU A 161 -6.07 -8.02 14.30
C LEU A 161 -6.64 -8.43 15.67
N LEU A 162 -5.79 -8.46 16.70
CA LEU A 162 -6.10 -8.95 18.05
C LEU A 162 -6.66 -7.86 18.98
N GLN A 163 -7.22 -6.79 18.45
CA GLN A 163 -7.81 -5.74 19.27
C GLN A 163 -9.13 -6.23 19.88
N SER A 164 -9.20 -6.23 21.21
CA SER A 164 -10.40 -6.61 21.97
C SER A 164 -11.19 -5.34 22.28
N TYR A 165 -12.44 -5.27 21.81
CA TYR A 165 -13.32 -4.14 22.07
C TYR A 165 -14.25 -4.42 23.26
N VAL A 166 -14.62 -3.34 23.95
CA VAL A 166 -15.40 -3.34 25.21
C VAL A 166 -16.91 -3.25 24.94
N LYS A 167 -17.35 -3.03 23.70
CA LYS A 167 -18.77 -2.79 23.36
C LYS A 167 -19.26 -3.74 22.26
N GLY A 168 -20.06 -4.73 22.63
CA GLY A 168 -20.65 -5.74 21.73
C GLY A 168 -20.09 -7.15 21.93
N ASP A 169 -20.67 -8.13 21.24
CA ASP A 169 -20.21 -9.51 21.32
C ASP A 169 -18.81 -9.63 20.70
N TYR A 170 -17.87 -10.11 21.52
CA TYR A 170 -16.45 -10.24 21.17
C TYR A 170 -16.24 -11.07 19.90
N LEU A 171 -17.04 -12.12 19.70
CA LEU A 171 -16.92 -13.02 18.57
C LEU A 171 -17.29 -12.35 17.25
N ASP A 172 -18.36 -11.57 17.21
CA ASP A 172 -18.81 -10.89 15.98
C ASP A 172 -17.81 -9.84 15.52
N SER A 173 -17.27 -9.07 16.46
CA SER A 173 -16.24 -8.07 16.18
C SER A 173 -14.94 -8.72 15.68
N LEU A 174 -14.55 -9.86 16.26
CA LEU A 174 -13.37 -10.60 15.82
C LEU A 174 -13.56 -11.20 14.41
N LEU A 175 -14.74 -11.76 14.12
CA LEU A 175 -15.05 -12.30 12.80
C LEU A 175 -15.05 -11.23 11.71
N LEU A 176 -15.60 -10.04 12.00
CA LEU A 176 -15.58 -8.92 11.06
C LEU A 176 -14.15 -8.41 10.79
N ASN A 177 -13.31 -8.34 11.83
CA ASN A 177 -11.89 -8.02 11.69
C ASN A 177 -11.14 -9.06 10.86
N LEU A 178 -11.39 -10.34 11.11
CA LEU A 178 -10.76 -11.43 10.37
C LEU A 178 -11.21 -11.43 8.90
N ALA A 179 -12.49 -11.19 8.64
CA ALA A 179 -13.05 -11.11 7.28
C ALA A 179 -12.48 -9.93 6.47
N SER A 180 -12.42 -8.74 7.08
CA SER A 180 -11.83 -7.55 6.43
C SER A 180 -10.33 -7.70 6.18
N TRP A 181 -9.61 -8.32 7.13
CA TRP A 181 -8.20 -8.68 6.96
C TRP A 181 -8.00 -9.67 5.81
N GLN A 182 -8.78 -10.74 5.77
CA GLN A 182 -8.73 -11.76 4.72
C GLN A 182 -9.02 -11.15 3.33
N LEU A 183 -10.04 -10.29 3.24
CA LEU A 183 -10.38 -9.59 1.99
C LEU A 183 -9.21 -8.73 1.52
N THR A 184 -8.53 -8.04 2.43
CA THR A 184 -7.38 -7.19 2.08
C THR A 184 -6.19 -8.00 1.61
N LEU A 185 -5.90 -9.13 2.26
CA LEU A 185 -4.87 -10.07 1.80
C LEU A 185 -5.20 -10.62 0.40
N CYS A 186 -6.46 -10.96 0.13
CA CYS A 186 -6.90 -11.39 -1.20
C CYS A 186 -6.67 -10.29 -2.25
N CYS A 187 -7.08 -9.06 -1.99
CA CYS A 187 -6.84 -7.92 -2.89
C CYS A 187 -5.34 -7.69 -3.12
N PHE A 188 -4.53 -7.75 -2.06
CA PHE A 188 -3.08 -7.59 -2.15
C PHE A 188 -2.43 -8.72 -2.96
N PHE A 189 -2.86 -9.97 -2.76
CA PHE A 189 -2.38 -11.13 -3.51
C PHE A 189 -2.75 -11.04 -4.99
N LEU A 190 -3.95 -10.60 -5.33
CA LEU A 190 -4.36 -10.32 -6.71
C LEU A 190 -3.48 -9.23 -7.33
N GLY A 191 -3.23 -8.14 -6.59
CA GLY A 191 -2.32 -7.07 -7.02
C GLY A 191 -0.90 -7.56 -7.28
N LEU A 192 -0.35 -8.40 -6.40
CA LEU A 192 0.94 -9.05 -6.60
C LEU A 192 0.92 -9.98 -7.82
N THR A 193 -0.14 -10.76 -7.99
CA THR A 193 -0.27 -11.67 -9.15
C THR A 193 -0.24 -10.89 -10.47
N LEU A 194 -0.94 -9.75 -10.54
CA LEU A 194 -0.85 -8.85 -11.68
C LEU A 194 0.55 -8.23 -11.86
N ALA A 195 1.23 -7.90 -10.77
CA ALA A 195 2.57 -7.31 -10.81
C ALA A 195 3.69 -8.31 -11.13
N LEU A 196 3.50 -9.60 -10.82
CA LEU A 196 4.42 -10.69 -11.13
C LEU A 196 4.15 -11.31 -12.51
N CYS A 197 2.93 -11.15 -13.05
CA CYS A 197 2.61 -11.61 -14.39
C CYS A 197 3.56 -10.96 -15.41
N PRO A 198 4.25 -11.74 -16.27
CA PRO A 198 5.07 -11.17 -17.33
C PRO A 198 4.18 -10.26 -18.17
N GLN A 199 4.62 -9.02 -18.37
CA GLN A 199 3.86 -8.02 -19.09
C GLN A 199 3.40 -8.60 -20.45
N ILE A 200 2.18 -8.27 -20.86
CA ILE A 200 1.59 -8.56 -22.19
C ILE A 200 2.59 -8.35 -23.34
N ASN A 201 3.59 -7.48 -23.16
CA ASN A 201 4.71 -7.27 -24.06
C ASN A 201 5.47 -8.57 -24.42
N TYR A 202 5.76 -9.46 -23.46
CA TYR A 202 6.43 -10.74 -23.73
C TYR A 202 5.55 -11.68 -24.56
N LEU A 203 4.25 -11.74 -24.27
CA LEU A 203 3.28 -12.51 -25.07
C LEU A 203 3.10 -11.93 -26.47
N ARG A 204 3.13 -10.59 -26.60
CA ARG A 204 3.09 -9.89 -27.89
C ARG A 204 4.35 -10.17 -28.71
N ASP A 205 5.52 -10.12 -28.09
CA ASP A 205 6.78 -10.43 -28.77
C ASP A 205 6.83 -11.92 -29.16
N TRP A 206 6.41 -12.83 -28.29
CA TRP A 206 6.25 -14.24 -28.64
C TRP A 206 5.28 -14.46 -29.81
N SER A 207 4.15 -13.74 -29.83
CA SER A 207 3.19 -13.82 -30.93
C SER A 207 3.76 -13.32 -32.27
N ARG A 208 4.65 -12.31 -32.25
CA ARG A 208 5.33 -11.81 -33.44
C ARG A 208 6.35 -12.84 -33.96
N TYR A 209 7.18 -13.38 -33.08
CA TYR A 209 8.19 -14.39 -33.45
C TYR A 209 7.59 -15.74 -33.86
N ARG A 210 6.39 -16.09 -33.39
CA ARG A 210 5.64 -17.28 -33.84
C ARG A 210 5.39 -17.28 -35.35
N HIS A 211 5.19 -16.11 -35.95
CA HIS A 211 4.91 -15.98 -37.39
C HIS A 211 6.19 -15.78 -38.22
N GLU A 212 7.30 -15.46 -37.56
CA GLU A 212 8.61 -15.29 -38.18
C GLU A 212 9.45 -16.58 -38.17
N ALA A 213 8.97 -17.70 -37.61
CA ALA A 213 9.63 -18.99 -37.77
C ALA A 213 9.60 -19.41 -39.25
N PRO A 214 10.70 -19.27 -40.01
CA PRO A 214 10.70 -19.62 -41.40
C PRO A 214 10.92 -21.12 -41.48
N GLY A 215 10.25 -21.77 -42.43
CA GLY A 215 10.82 -22.95 -43.03
C GLY A 215 12.20 -22.59 -43.56
N SER A 216 13.27 -22.88 -42.82
CA SER A 216 14.56 -23.15 -43.41
C SER A 216 14.43 -24.55 -44.03
N THR A 217 13.89 -24.58 -45.23
CA THR A 217 14.33 -25.55 -46.22
C THR A 217 15.86 -25.53 -46.22
N ALA A 218 16.48 -26.65 -45.85
CA ALA A 218 17.87 -26.89 -46.14
C ALA A 218 17.95 -27.49 -47.55
N PRO A 219 18.42 -26.76 -48.58
CA PRO A 219 18.95 -27.41 -49.77
C PRO A 219 20.40 -27.82 -49.47
N GLY A 220 20.74 -29.05 -49.86
CA GLY A 220 21.92 -29.75 -49.36
C GLY A 220 23.29 -29.18 -49.74
N ALA A 221 24.27 -29.58 -48.93
CA ALA A 221 25.69 -29.75 -49.25
C ALA A 221 26.27 -30.52 -48.04
N GLY A 222 26.96 -31.64 -48.12
CA GLY A 222 27.51 -32.48 -49.17
C GLY A 222 28.32 -33.54 -48.43
N LYS A 223 28.30 -34.80 -48.91
CA LYS A 223 29.24 -35.84 -48.46
C LYS A 223 30.67 -35.34 -48.68
N ILE A 224 31.53 -35.42 -47.67
CA ILE A 224 32.87 -36.05 -47.71
C ILE A 224 33.19 -36.54 -46.30
#